data_AF-A0A066XY97-F1
#
_entry.id   AF-A0A066XY97-F1
#
_cell.length_a   1.000
_cell.length_b   1.000
_cell.length_c   1.000
_cell.angle_alpha   90.00
_cell.angle_beta   90.00
_cell.angle_gamma   90.00
#
_symmetry.space_group_name_H-M   'P 1'
#
loop_
_entity.id
_entity.type
_entity.pdbx_description
1 polymer ?
#
loop_
_entity_poly.entity_id
_entity_poly.type
_entity_poly.pdbx_seq_one_letter_code
_entity_poly.pdbx_strand_id
1 'polypeptide(L)'
;MGKRVYPRTVVEEAPSHDSRPCYAAWEMTETDPDTQTPPDASNRPKWSIQIYDTTPAAGDREHVKATAIKIEESTRRVRDRRGAPDRVEVHGLPLPADTPEAERVALCTAHHRAEVAARNAFGAADFFIPPTFDDLWERRILVIDKPDAGEAGPSETDGNGGGAFFAVFFGMKPEAAAEGPGGPDYEIMRFSGKDLGDRLRGFTSSIEWFYDSYVGDGTIYRDLEKWRREA
;
A
#
# COMPACT_ATOMS: atom_id res chain seq x y z
N MET A 1 18.45 -18.85 -25.05
CA MET A 1 17.46 -17.82 -25.45
C MET A 1 16.54 -17.59 -24.25
N GLY A 2 16.49 -16.38 -23.69
CA GLY A 2 15.51 -16.06 -22.64
C GLY A 2 14.11 -16.10 -23.25
N LYS A 3 13.15 -16.76 -22.57
CA LYS A 3 11.75 -16.70 -22.98
C LYS A 3 11.27 -15.26 -22.86
N ARG A 4 10.61 -14.76 -23.90
CA ARG A 4 9.94 -13.46 -23.84
C ARG A 4 8.77 -13.57 -22.87
N VAL A 5 8.64 -12.57 -22.01
CA VAL A 5 7.58 -12.49 -21.00
C VAL A 5 6.73 -11.26 -21.24
N TYR A 6 5.44 -11.37 -20.93
CA TYR A 6 4.43 -10.35 -21.18
C TYR A 6 3.75 -9.98 -19.86
N PRO A 7 3.96 -8.76 -19.34
CA PRO A 7 3.39 -8.35 -18.08
C PRO A 7 1.91 -7.98 -18.24
N ARG A 8 1.06 -8.47 -17.35
CA ARG A 8 -0.38 -8.21 -17.30
C ARG A 8 -0.75 -7.70 -15.91
N THR A 9 -1.55 -6.64 -15.86
CA THR A 9 -2.14 -6.15 -14.61
C THR A 9 -3.28 -7.06 -14.20
N VAL A 10 -3.17 -7.69 -13.03
CA VAL A 10 -4.30 -8.35 -12.36
C VAL A 10 -4.90 -7.37 -11.38
N VAL A 11 -6.24 -7.33 -11.32
CA VAL A 11 -6.99 -6.50 -10.39
C VAL A 11 -8.11 -7.32 -9.81
N GLU A 12 -8.22 -7.31 -8.48
CA GLU A 12 -9.21 -8.08 -7.75
C GLU A 12 -9.69 -7.31 -6.52
N GLU A 13 -10.90 -7.60 -6.09
CA GLU A 13 -11.42 -7.04 -4.85
C GLU A 13 -10.66 -7.63 -3.67
N ALA A 14 -10.17 -6.76 -2.79
CA ALA A 14 -9.51 -7.12 -1.55
C ALA A 14 -10.53 -7.03 -0.40
N PRO A 15 -10.38 -7.86 0.65
CA PRO A 15 -11.25 -7.78 1.82
C PRO A 15 -11.10 -6.42 2.50
N SER A 16 -12.23 -5.87 2.92
CA SER A 16 -12.31 -4.69 3.76
C SER A 16 -13.25 -4.93 4.93
N HIS A 17 -12.84 -4.53 6.13
CA HIS A 17 -13.55 -4.83 7.37
C HIS A 17 -14.94 -4.15 7.47
N ASP A 18 -15.15 -3.05 6.75
CA ASP A 18 -16.40 -2.27 6.75
C ASP A 18 -17.12 -2.33 5.39
N SER A 19 -16.71 -3.25 4.51
CA SER A 19 -17.26 -3.44 3.16
C SER A 19 -17.07 -2.25 2.19
N ARG A 20 -16.23 -1.28 2.51
CA ARG A 20 -15.86 -0.21 1.59
C ARG A 20 -15.07 -0.75 0.39
N PRO A 21 -15.04 -0.03 -0.74
CA PRO A 21 -14.28 -0.46 -1.91
C PRO A 21 -12.81 -0.65 -1.57
N CYS A 22 -12.25 -1.82 -1.84
CA CYS A 22 -10.83 -2.09 -1.71
C CYS A 22 -10.39 -2.98 -2.87
N TYR A 23 -9.37 -2.55 -3.61
CA TYR A 23 -8.88 -3.30 -4.77
C TYR A 23 -7.37 -3.49 -4.68
N ALA A 24 -6.94 -4.74 -4.87
CA ALA A 24 -5.55 -5.07 -5.07
C ALA A 24 -5.24 -5.07 -6.57
N ALA A 25 -4.09 -4.50 -6.93
CA ALA A 25 -3.54 -4.59 -8.27
C ALA A 25 -2.07 -5.05 -8.19
N TRP A 26 -1.68 -5.94 -9.11
CA TRP A 26 -0.35 -6.52 -9.17
C TRP A 26 0.00 -7.02 -10.57
N GLU A 27 1.29 -7.28 -10.79
CA GLU A 27 1.81 -7.80 -12.05
C GLU A 27 1.82 -9.33 -12.09
N MET A 28 1.14 -9.89 -13.09
CA MET A 28 1.29 -11.29 -13.48
C MET A 28 2.04 -11.37 -14.80
N THR A 29 2.97 -12.31 -14.89
CA THR A 29 3.79 -12.49 -16.08
C THR A 29 3.34 -13.71 -16.88
N GLU A 30 3.00 -13.50 -18.15
CA GLU A 30 2.61 -14.56 -19.10
C GLU A 30 3.76 -14.87 -20.07
N THR A 31 3.87 -16.12 -20.51
CA THR A 31 4.86 -16.53 -21.52
C THR A 31 4.36 -16.39 -22.96
N ASP A 32 3.06 -16.19 -23.13
CA ASP A 32 2.37 -16.04 -24.40
C ASP A 32 1.43 -14.83 -24.29
N PRO A 33 1.48 -13.85 -25.22
CA PRO A 33 0.67 -12.64 -25.14
C PRO A 33 -0.84 -12.90 -25.31
N ASP A 34 -1.23 -14.00 -25.95
CA ASP A 34 -2.62 -14.36 -26.20
C ASP A 34 -3.22 -15.19 -25.06
N THR A 35 -2.39 -15.61 -24.09
CA THR A 35 -2.82 -16.34 -22.91
C THR A 35 -3.30 -15.37 -21.82
N GLN A 36 -4.49 -15.63 -21.29
CA GLN A 36 -5.01 -14.95 -20.11
C GLN A 36 -5.23 -15.99 -19.02
N THR A 37 -4.15 -16.38 -18.33
CA THR A 37 -4.25 -17.36 -17.26
C THR A 37 -5.13 -16.76 -16.15
N PRO A 38 -6.15 -17.48 -15.64
CA PRO A 38 -6.90 -17.00 -14.49
C PRO A 38 -5.94 -16.75 -13.31
N PRO A 39 -6.03 -15.60 -12.63
CA PRO A 39 -5.18 -15.35 -11.48
C PRO A 39 -5.48 -16.38 -10.38
N ASP A 40 -4.43 -17.03 -9.89
CA ASP A 40 -4.49 -17.91 -8.73
C ASP A 40 -4.05 -17.10 -7.49
N ALA A 41 -4.73 -17.30 -6.36
CA ALA A 41 -4.34 -16.74 -5.08
C ALA A 41 -2.89 -17.10 -4.71
N SER A 42 -2.39 -18.25 -5.16
CA SER A 42 -0.99 -18.66 -4.96
C SER A 42 0.03 -17.75 -5.66
N ASN A 43 -0.39 -17.09 -6.77
CA ASN A 43 0.44 -16.15 -7.52
C ASN A 43 0.35 -14.72 -6.97
N ARG A 44 -0.62 -14.44 -6.09
CA ARG A 44 -0.78 -13.11 -5.51
C ARG A 44 0.45 -12.79 -4.64
N PRO A 45 1.13 -11.65 -4.87
CA PRO A 45 2.18 -11.17 -3.99
C PRO A 45 1.66 -11.11 -2.55
N LYS A 46 2.44 -11.55 -1.56
CA LYS A 46 2.06 -11.51 -0.13
C LYS A 46 2.29 -10.12 0.48
N TRP A 47 3.27 -9.37 -0.03
CA TRP A 47 3.48 -7.99 0.38
C TRP A 47 2.49 -7.05 -0.31
N SER A 48 1.77 -6.23 0.48
CA SER A 48 0.95 -5.14 -0.03
C SER A 48 1.46 -3.76 0.38
N ILE A 49 1.40 -2.83 -0.55
CA ILE A 49 1.54 -1.41 -0.31
C ILE A 49 0.15 -0.80 -0.14
N GLN A 50 -0.10 -0.19 1.01
CA GLN A 50 -1.41 0.31 1.40
C GLN A 50 -1.58 1.77 0.98
N ILE A 51 -2.57 2.04 0.11
CA ILE A 51 -2.86 3.35 -0.45
C ILE A 51 -4.33 3.69 -0.17
N TYR A 52 -4.58 4.90 0.31
CA TYR A 52 -5.92 5.38 0.62
C TYR A 52 -6.34 6.42 -0.41
N ASP A 53 -7.40 6.12 -1.15
CA ASP A 53 -8.14 7.13 -1.91
C ASP A 53 -9.11 7.81 -0.97
N THR A 54 -8.89 9.09 -0.71
CA THR A 54 -9.71 9.87 0.20
C THR A 54 -10.52 10.96 -0.49
N THR A 55 -10.61 10.88 -1.82
CA THR A 55 -11.44 11.79 -2.59
C THR A 55 -12.92 11.50 -2.39
N PRO A 56 -13.83 12.46 -2.67
CA PRO A 56 -15.26 12.20 -2.63
C PRO A 56 -15.72 11.04 -3.55
N ALA A 57 -14.95 10.75 -4.61
CA ALA A 57 -15.24 9.67 -5.55
C ALA A 57 -14.84 8.28 -5.01
N ALA A 58 -14.10 8.20 -3.91
CA ALA A 58 -13.59 6.95 -3.35
C ALA A 58 -14.66 6.00 -2.79
N GLY A 59 -15.93 6.42 -2.75
CA GLY A 59 -17.07 5.53 -2.49
C GLY A 59 -17.50 4.70 -3.69
N ASP A 60 -17.07 5.06 -4.90
CA ASP A 60 -17.36 4.33 -6.13
C ASP A 60 -16.32 3.21 -6.35
N ARG A 61 -16.84 1.98 -6.52
CA ARG A 61 -16.03 0.78 -6.74
C ARG A 61 -15.23 0.83 -8.04
N GLU A 62 -15.83 1.32 -9.13
CA GLU A 62 -15.13 1.40 -10.41
C GLU A 62 -14.06 2.50 -10.39
N HIS A 63 -14.29 3.58 -9.65
CA HIS A 63 -13.28 4.60 -9.41
C HIS A 63 -12.05 4.03 -8.70
N VAL A 64 -12.25 3.38 -7.54
CA VAL A 64 -11.15 2.82 -6.73
C VAL A 64 -10.40 1.72 -7.50
N LYS A 65 -11.13 0.89 -8.24
CA LYS A 65 -10.55 -0.12 -9.15
C LYS A 65 -9.69 0.52 -10.24
N ALA A 66 -10.17 1.59 -10.90
CA ALA A 66 -9.42 2.32 -11.90
C ALA A 66 -8.17 2.99 -11.31
N THR A 67 -8.27 3.55 -10.10
CA THR A 67 -7.14 4.11 -9.35
C THR A 67 -6.08 3.03 -9.07
N ALA A 68 -6.48 1.83 -8.63
CA ALA A 68 -5.56 0.72 -8.40
C ALA A 68 -4.80 0.31 -9.68
N ILE A 69 -5.52 0.16 -10.81
CA ILE A 69 -4.92 -0.10 -12.13
C ILE A 69 -3.90 0.97 -12.49
N LYS A 70 -4.30 2.24 -12.41
CA LYS A 70 -3.47 3.38 -12.80
C LYS A 70 -2.18 3.43 -11.98
N ILE A 71 -2.25 3.23 -10.67
CA ILE A 71 -1.08 3.26 -9.79
C ILE A 71 -0.15 2.08 -10.08
N GLU A 72 -0.70 0.87 -10.20
CA GLU A 72 0.07 -0.33 -10.53
C GLU A 72 0.85 -0.14 -11.83
N GLU A 73 0.16 0.20 -12.93
CA GLU A 73 0.75 0.33 -14.26
C GLU A 73 1.74 1.49 -14.37
N SER A 74 1.44 2.64 -13.78
CA SER A 74 2.30 3.83 -13.87
C SER A 74 3.58 3.70 -13.03
N THR A 75 3.57 2.88 -11.97
CA THR A 75 4.72 2.75 -11.06
C THR A 75 5.52 1.47 -11.25
N ARG A 76 4.96 0.44 -11.90
CA ARG A 76 5.56 -0.90 -12.11
C ARG A 76 7.03 -0.86 -12.49
N ARG A 77 7.37 -0.16 -13.58
CA ARG A 77 8.76 -0.13 -14.12
C ARG A 77 9.78 0.43 -13.13
N VAL A 78 9.36 1.34 -12.25
CA VAL A 78 10.24 1.95 -11.25
C VAL A 78 10.42 1.03 -10.04
N ARG A 79 9.42 0.20 -9.74
CA ARG A 79 9.41 -0.75 -8.62
C ARG A 79 10.15 -2.06 -8.95
N ASP A 80 10.14 -2.51 -10.19
CA ASP A 80 10.67 -3.81 -10.66
C ASP A 80 12.21 -3.95 -10.68
N ARG A 81 12.94 -3.35 -9.72
CA ARG A 81 14.42 -3.35 -9.78
C ARG A 81 15.08 -4.66 -9.30
N ARG A 82 14.35 -5.52 -8.58
CA ARG A 82 14.94 -6.68 -7.88
C ARG A 82 14.05 -7.94 -7.84
N GLY A 83 12.93 -7.95 -8.56
CA GLY A 83 12.08 -9.14 -8.71
C GLY A 83 11.32 -9.58 -7.46
N ALA A 84 11.34 -8.80 -6.38
CA ALA A 84 10.53 -9.07 -5.19
C ALA A 84 9.07 -8.67 -5.47
N PRO A 85 8.12 -9.61 -5.47
CA PRO A 85 6.76 -9.34 -5.91
C PRO A 85 5.99 -8.52 -4.87
N ASP A 86 5.33 -7.46 -5.30
CA ASP A 86 4.45 -6.64 -4.47
C ASP A 86 3.08 -6.45 -5.13
N ARG A 87 2.09 -6.04 -4.32
CA ARG A 87 0.80 -5.57 -4.81
C ARG A 87 0.52 -4.20 -4.23
N VAL A 88 -0.16 -3.34 -4.98
CA VAL A 88 -0.78 -2.13 -4.42
C VAL A 88 -2.20 -2.48 -3.98
N GLU A 89 -2.60 -2.00 -2.81
CA GLU A 89 -3.99 -2.09 -2.34
C GLU A 89 -4.52 -0.68 -2.15
N VAL A 90 -5.55 -0.33 -2.93
CA VAL A 90 -6.22 0.96 -2.84
C VAL A 90 -7.51 0.80 -2.05
N HIS A 91 -7.58 1.47 -0.90
CA HIS A 91 -8.74 1.56 -0.03
C HIS A 91 -9.52 2.82 -0.36
N GLY A 92 -10.81 2.66 -0.66
CA GLY A 92 -11.74 3.75 -0.84
C GLY A 92 -12.27 4.25 0.50
N LEU A 93 -11.85 5.44 0.91
CA LEU A 93 -12.30 6.09 2.14
C LEU A 93 -12.82 7.49 1.80
N PRO A 94 -14.05 7.63 1.28
CA PRO A 94 -14.54 8.91 0.78
C PRO A 94 -14.64 9.95 1.89
N LEU A 95 -13.95 11.07 1.70
CA LEU A 95 -13.97 12.22 2.60
C LEU A 95 -14.30 13.50 1.83
N PRO A 96 -14.95 14.49 2.46
CA PRO A 96 -15.08 15.83 1.89
C PRO A 96 -13.72 16.40 1.44
N ALA A 97 -13.72 17.15 0.34
CA ALA A 97 -12.50 17.74 -0.22
C ALA A 97 -11.83 18.74 0.73
N ASP A 98 -12.61 19.36 1.61
CA ASP A 98 -12.18 20.32 2.63
C ASP A 98 -11.84 19.67 3.98
N THR A 99 -11.88 18.33 4.08
CA THR A 99 -11.51 17.62 5.32
C THR A 99 -10.08 18.00 5.71
N PRO A 100 -9.87 18.53 6.93
CA PRO A 100 -8.54 18.88 7.43
C PRO A 100 -7.58 17.70 7.37
N GLU A 101 -6.30 17.97 7.08
CA GLU A 101 -5.29 16.92 6.94
C GLU A 101 -5.16 16.05 8.19
N ALA A 102 -5.16 16.66 9.39
CA ALA A 102 -5.06 15.91 10.64
C ALA A 102 -6.24 14.95 10.83
N GLU A 103 -7.45 15.36 10.44
CA GLU A 103 -8.65 14.51 10.47
C GLU A 103 -8.56 13.39 9.43
N ARG A 104 -8.13 13.71 8.21
CA ARG A 104 -7.87 12.72 7.14
C ARG A 104 -6.86 11.66 7.58
N VAL A 105 -5.75 12.07 8.20
CA VAL A 105 -4.72 11.18 8.77
C VAL A 105 -5.28 10.30 9.87
N ALA A 106 -6.05 10.87 10.80
CA ALA A 106 -6.68 10.12 11.89
C ALA A 106 -7.64 9.05 11.36
N LEU A 107 -8.48 9.39 10.38
CA LEU A 107 -9.44 8.47 9.77
C LEU A 107 -8.74 7.34 8.99
N CYS A 108 -7.75 7.66 8.16
CA CYS A 108 -6.96 6.64 7.44
C CYS A 108 -6.21 5.71 8.40
N THR A 109 -5.63 6.27 9.47
CA THR A 109 -4.89 5.50 10.48
C THR A 109 -5.82 4.57 11.27
N ALA A 110 -6.98 5.08 11.68
CA ALA A 110 -7.99 4.28 12.38
C ALA A 110 -8.52 3.15 11.50
N HIS A 111 -8.84 3.46 10.23
CA HIS A 111 -9.26 2.45 9.25
C HIS A 111 -8.17 1.39 9.04
N HIS A 112 -6.91 1.79 8.84
CA HIS A 112 -5.82 0.85 8.66
C HIS A 112 -5.63 -0.08 9.86
N ARG A 113 -5.72 0.45 11.10
CA ARG A 113 -5.66 -0.39 12.32
C ARG A 113 -6.79 -1.42 12.35
N ALA A 114 -8.00 -1.03 11.97
CA ALA A 114 -9.14 -1.94 11.91
C ALA A 114 -8.97 -3.01 10.82
N GLU A 115 -8.44 -2.65 9.64
CA GLU A 115 -8.10 -3.60 8.58
C GLU A 115 -7.05 -4.62 9.02
N VAL A 116 -5.97 -4.17 9.66
CA VAL A 116 -4.93 -5.05 10.20
C VAL A 116 -5.54 -6.01 11.22
N ALA A 117 -6.34 -5.50 12.17
CA ALA A 117 -6.98 -6.33 13.18
C ALA A 117 -7.92 -7.38 12.56
N ALA A 118 -8.79 -6.97 11.62
CA ALA A 118 -9.74 -7.87 10.97
C ALA A 118 -9.04 -8.96 10.15
N ARG A 119 -8.00 -8.61 9.39
CA ARG A 119 -7.24 -9.57 8.57
C ARG A 119 -6.39 -10.50 9.40
N ASN A 120 -5.79 -10.00 10.49
CA ASN A 120 -5.07 -10.84 11.46
C ASN A 120 -6.01 -11.82 12.16
N ALA A 121 -7.23 -11.41 12.51
CA ALA A 121 -8.25 -12.27 13.09
C ALA A 121 -8.72 -13.34 12.10
N PHE A 122 -8.78 -13.05 10.81
CA PHE A 122 -9.07 -14.05 9.78
C PHE A 122 -7.93 -15.09 9.66
N GLY A 123 -6.68 -14.67 9.84
CA GLY A 123 -5.52 -15.56 9.96
C GLY A 123 -5.05 -16.16 8.64
N ALA A 124 -5.43 -15.60 7.50
CA ALA A 124 -4.91 -15.97 6.19
C ALA A 124 -3.74 -15.07 5.80
N ALA A 125 -2.71 -15.67 5.19
CA ALA A 125 -1.62 -14.89 4.58
C ALA A 125 -2.06 -14.19 3.28
N ASP A 126 -3.21 -14.61 2.74
CA ASP A 126 -3.85 -13.95 1.60
C ASP A 126 -4.36 -12.59 2.04
N PHE A 127 -3.98 -11.55 1.30
CA PHE A 127 -4.25 -10.15 1.66
C PHE A 127 -3.61 -9.67 2.98
N PHE A 128 -2.52 -10.31 3.43
CA PHE A 128 -1.77 -9.85 4.60
C PHE A 128 -1.32 -8.38 4.46
N ILE A 129 -1.48 -7.59 5.53
CA ILE A 129 -1.00 -6.20 5.61
C ILE A 129 0.31 -6.19 6.43
N PRO A 130 1.47 -6.05 5.77
CA PRO A 130 2.74 -6.05 6.47
C PRO A 130 2.94 -4.76 7.30
N PRO A 131 3.69 -4.82 8.41
CA PRO A 131 4.30 -3.63 8.97
C PRO A 131 5.40 -3.11 8.01
N THR A 132 5.95 -1.93 8.29
CA THR A 132 7.02 -1.31 7.48
C THR A 132 8.36 -2.04 7.56
N PHE A 133 8.57 -2.78 8.65
CA PHE A 133 9.88 -3.28 9.09
C PHE A 133 10.94 -2.16 9.20
N ASP A 134 10.49 -0.95 9.49
CA ASP A 134 11.32 0.23 9.80
C ASP A 134 11.69 0.25 11.29
N ASP A 135 12.79 0.91 11.67
CA ASP A 135 13.26 0.94 13.07
C ASP A 135 12.44 1.86 13.98
N LEU A 136 11.80 2.88 13.42
CA LEU A 136 11.08 3.92 14.17
C LEU A 136 9.58 3.69 14.18
N TRP A 137 9.01 3.41 13.02
CA TRP A 137 7.57 3.35 12.81
C TRP A 137 7.10 1.93 12.50
N GLU A 138 5.99 1.48 13.10
CA GLU A 138 5.42 0.18 12.80
C GLU A 138 4.70 0.16 11.44
N ARG A 139 4.06 1.28 11.07
CA ARG A 139 3.15 1.35 9.91
C ARG A 139 3.45 2.54 9.01
N ARG A 140 3.22 2.32 7.72
CA ARG A 140 3.29 3.34 6.67
C ARG A 140 2.16 3.10 5.70
N ILE A 141 1.37 4.15 5.45
CA ILE A 141 0.35 4.19 4.41
C ILE A 141 0.60 5.37 3.49
N LEU A 142 0.11 5.29 2.26
CA LEU A 142 0.04 6.43 1.35
C LEU A 142 -1.40 6.92 1.27
N VAL A 143 -1.58 8.22 1.13
CA VAL A 143 -2.89 8.86 0.99
C VAL A 143 -2.87 9.71 -0.28
N ILE A 144 -3.93 9.57 -1.08
CA ILE A 144 -4.23 10.42 -2.22
C ILE A 144 -4.94 11.66 -1.69
N ASP A 145 -4.30 12.82 -1.82
CA ASP A 145 -4.88 14.11 -1.46
C ASP A 145 -5.55 14.75 -2.69
N LYS A 146 -4.84 14.79 -3.83
CA LYS A 146 -5.31 15.42 -5.07
C LYS A 146 -4.85 14.62 -6.30
N PRO A 147 -5.63 13.63 -6.77
CA PRO A 147 -5.18 12.74 -7.85
C PRO A 147 -4.97 13.46 -9.19
N ASP A 148 -5.69 14.57 -9.43
CA ASP A 148 -5.64 15.34 -10.69
C ASP A 148 -4.56 16.42 -10.72
N ALA A 149 -3.91 16.71 -9.59
CA ALA A 149 -2.83 17.71 -9.54
C ALA A 149 -1.54 17.26 -10.26
N GLY A 150 -1.51 16.02 -10.76
CA GLY A 150 -0.38 15.42 -11.47
C GLY A 150 -0.21 15.83 -12.94
N GLU A 151 -1.16 16.53 -13.55
CA GLU A 151 -1.05 17.02 -14.95
C GLU A 151 -0.54 18.47 -15.08
N ALA A 152 -0.23 19.14 -13.97
CA ALA A 152 0.45 20.43 -14.05
C ALA A 152 1.94 20.23 -14.41
N GLY A 153 2.40 21.02 -15.39
CA GLY A 153 3.74 20.99 -15.96
C GLY A 153 4.89 21.21 -14.97
N PRO A 154 6.13 21.41 -15.45
CA PRO A 154 7.28 21.61 -14.58
C PRO A 154 7.16 22.97 -13.89
N SER A 155 6.61 22.99 -12.68
CA SER A 155 6.74 24.12 -11.76
C SER A 155 7.83 23.78 -10.76
N GLU A 156 9.07 24.13 -11.12
CA GLU A 156 10.06 24.47 -10.11
C GLU A 156 9.56 25.73 -9.38
N THR A 157 9.79 25.82 -8.07
CA THR A 157 9.36 26.86 -7.10
C THR A 157 8.00 26.62 -6.43
N ASP A 158 8.02 25.94 -5.28
CA ASP A 158 7.84 26.59 -3.97
C ASP A 158 7.71 25.53 -2.87
N GLY A 159 8.50 25.67 -1.80
CA GLY A 159 8.53 24.78 -0.64
C GLY A 159 7.29 24.86 0.25
N ASN A 160 6.08 24.81 -0.34
CA ASN A 160 4.83 24.87 0.38
C ASN A 160 3.84 23.77 -0.09
N GLY A 161 3.94 22.59 0.53
CA GLY A 161 2.79 21.79 0.98
C GLY A 161 1.80 21.17 -0.02
N GLY A 162 1.91 21.38 -1.33
CA GLY A 162 0.90 20.91 -2.31
C GLY A 162 1.24 19.59 -3.00
N GLY A 163 1.46 18.50 -2.26
CA GLY A 163 1.67 17.17 -2.85
C GLY A 163 0.35 16.54 -3.30
N ALA A 164 0.33 15.87 -4.45
CA ALA A 164 -0.83 15.05 -4.87
C ALA A 164 -1.04 13.85 -3.92
N PHE A 165 0.03 13.44 -3.22
CA PHE A 165 0.08 12.34 -2.28
C PHE A 165 0.82 12.75 -1.01
N PHE A 166 0.54 12.04 0.08
CA PHE A 166 1.40 12.04 1.26
C PHE A 166 1.51 10.64 1.87
N ALA A 167 2.68 10.34 2.44
CA ALA A 167 2.89 9.16 3.25
C ALA A 167 2.66 9.52 4.71
N VAL A 168 1.98 8.64 5.45
CA VAL A 168 1.79 8.73 6.89
C VAL A 168 2.54 7.57 7.53
N PHE A 169 3.46 7.89 8.42
CA PHE A 169 4.14 6.94 9.28
C PHE A 169 3.53 7.03 10.67
N PHE A 170 3.18 5.91 11.29
CA PHE A 170 2.50 5.92 12.59
C PHE A 170 2.75 4.62 13.37
N GLY A 171 2.42 4.66 14.66
CA GLY A 171 2.73 3.58 15.59
C GLY A 171 4.22 3.53 15.88
N MET A 172 4.72 4.58 16.57
CA MET A 172 6.12 4.62 16.97
C MET A 172 6.46 3.41 17.83
N LYS A 173 7.57 2.74 17.52
CA LYS A 173 8.00 1.54 18.23
C LYS A 173 8.43 1.88 19.66
N PRO A 174 8.16 1.01 20.66
CA PRO A 174 8.51 1.27 22.05
C PRO A 174 9.99 1.58 22.27
N GLU A 175 10.87 0.94 21.52
CA GLU A 175 12.32 1.14 21.60
C GLU A 175 12.70 2.57 21.18
N ALA A 176 12.14 3.05 20.07
CA ALA A 176 12.34 4.42 19.60
C ALA A 176 11.71 5.46 20.55
N ALA A 177 10.54 5.14 21.12
CA ALA A 177 9.86 6.00 22.08
C ALA A 177 10.60 6.11 23.42
N ALA A 178 11.44 5.14 23.78
CA ALA A 178 12.23 5.13 25.01
C ALA A 178 13.46 6.07 24.93
N GLU A 179 13.90 6.45 23.73
CA GLU A 179 15.11 7.27 23.52
C GLU A 179 14.87 8.79 23.60
N GLY A 180 13.62 9.25 23.81
CA GLY A 180 13.31 10.67 23.90
C GLY A 180 11.91 10.98 24.46
N PRO A 181 11.59 12.26 24.73
CA PRO A 181 10.25 12.65 25.18
C PRO A 181 9.24 12.30 24.09
N GLY A 182 8.34 11.35 24.41
CA GLY A 182 7.16 10.92 23.65
C GLY A 182 7.04 11.53 22.26
N GLY A 183 7.70 10.88 21.28
CA GLY A 183 7.72 11.33 19.89
C GLY A 183 6.31 11.52 19.30
N PRO A 184 6.20 12.17 18.13
CA PRO A 184 4.90 12.47 17.54
C PRO A 184 4.09 11.18 17.31
N ASP A 185 2.75 11.29 17.34
CA ASP A 185 1.86 10.14 17.06
C ASP A 185 2.02 9.62 15.62
N TYR A 186 2.42 10.51 14.71
CA TYR A 186 2.67 10.22 13.31
C TYR A 186 3.64 11.22 12.67
N GLU A 187 4.21 10.84 11.52
CA GLU A 187 4.99 11.71 10.64
C GLU A 187 4.35 11.74 9.24
N ILE A 188 4.32 12.93 8.61
CA ILE A 188 3.78 13.13 7.26
C ILE A 188 4.89 13.55 6.31
N MET A 189 4.98 12.84 5.18
CA MET A 189 5.87 13.20 4.08
C MET A 189 5.08 13.41 2.79
N ARG A 190 5.07 14.64 2.27
CA ARG A 190 4.36 14.99 1.02
C ARG A 190 5.23 14.78 -0.21
N PHE A 191 4.60 14.44 -1.32
CA PHE A 191 5.29 14.28 -2.60
C PHE A 191 4.34 14.43 -3.79
N SER A 192 4.91 14.70 -4.96
CA SER A 192 4.14 14.83 -6.19
C SER A 192 3.78 13.46 -6.77
N GLY A 193 2.79 13.41 -7.67
CA GLY A 193 2.48 12.18 -8.40
C GLY A 193 3.64 11.66 -9.25
N LYS A 194 4.54 12.55 -9.69
CA LYS A 194 5.75 12.18 -10.44
C LYS A 194 6.73 11.39 -9.58
N ASP A 195 6.72 11.62 -8.26
CA ASP A 195 7.59 10.93 -7.31
C ASP A 195 6.98 9.65 -6.76
N LEU A 196 5.72 9.32 -7.08
CA LEU A 196 5.02 8.17 -6.50
C LEU A 196 5.79 6.86 -6.72
N GLY A 197 6.24 6.60 -7.94
CA GLY A 197 7.02 5.39 -8.25
C GLY A 197 8.29 5.29 -7.42
N ASP A 198 8.99 6.41 -7.21
CA ASP A 198 10.19 6.48 -6.38
C ASP A 198 9.89 6.25 -4.89
N ARG A 199 8.74 6.77 -4.40
CA ARG A 199 8.28 6.51 -3.02
C ARG A 199 7.87 5.07 -2.79
N LEU A 200 7.26 4.43 -3.79
CA LEU A 200 6.93 3.02 -3.72
C LEU A 200 8.17 2.12 -3.82
N ARG A 201 9.15 2.51 -4.64
CA ARG A 201 10.47 1.86 -4.68
C ARG A 201 11.17 1.89 -3.31
N GLY A 202 10.87 2.87 -2.46
CA GLY A 202 11.36 2.91 -1.08
C GLY A 202 10.98 1.70 -0.22
N PHE A 203 9.99 0.89 -0.63
CA PHE A 203 9.62 -0.34 0.07
C PHE A 203 10.49 -1.56 -0.32
N THR A 204 11.27 -1.50 -1.40
CA THR A 204 11.96 -2.70 -1.95
C THR A 204 12.78 -3.45 -0.91
N SER A 205 13.53 -2.76 -0.05
CA SER A 205 14.32 -3.43 1.00
C SER A 205 13.46 -4.13 2.05
N SER A 206 12.33 -3.52 2.45
CA SER A 206 11.36 -4.15 3.34
C SER A 206 10.70 -5.37 2.70
N ILE A 207 10.41 -5.29 1.40
CA ILE A 207 9.80 -6.39 0.63
C ILE A 207 10.76 -7.58 0.57
N GLU A 208 12.02 -7.34 0.21
CA GLU A 208 13.06 -8.39 0.18
C GLU A 208 13.19 -9.08 1.53
N TRP A 209 13.41 -8.31 2.60
CA TRP A 209 13.53 -8.86 3.96
C TRP A 209 12.27 -9.64 4.37
N PHE A 210 11.09 -9.13 4.03
CA PHE A 210 9.83 -9.81 4.33
C PHE A 210 9.75 -11.18 3.66
N TYR A 211 10.11 -11.32 2.39
CA TYR A 211 10.08 -12.63 1.75
C TYR A 211 11.20 -13.54 2.25
N ASP A 212 12.42 -13.03 2.37
CA ASP A 212 13.58 -13.84 2.73
C ASP A 212 13.53 -14.33 4.18
N SER A 213 13.12 -13.46 5.11
CA SER A 213 13.12 -13.77 6.55
C SER A 213 11.72 -14.05 7.07
N TYR A 214 10.75 -13.16 6.84
CA TYR A 214 9.45 -13.27 7.50
C TYR A 214 8.55 -14.36 6.90
N VAL A 215 8.54 -14.49 5.57
CA VAL A 215 7.86 -15.56 4.85
C VAL A 215 8.75 -16.80 4.79
N GLY A 216 10.03 -16.64 4.46
CA GLY A 216 11.00 -17.73 4.31
C GLY A 216 11.14 -18.60 5.57
N ASP A 217 11.18 -17.98 6.75
CA ASP A 217 11.25 -18.71 8.03
C ASP A 217 9.88 -19.16 8.56
N GLY A 218 8.81 -18.93 7.80
CA GLY A 218 7.43 -19.23 8.19
C GLY A 218 6.91 -18.40 9.37
N THR A 219 7.59 -17.30 9.70
CA THR A 219 7.20 -16.40 10.81
C THR A 219 5.82 -15.82 10.60
N ILE A 220 5.49 -15.42 9.37
CA ILE A 220 4.14 -14.95 9.01
C ILE A 220 3.03 -15.91 9.45
N TYR A 221 3.22 -17.23 9.26
CA TYR A 221 2.18 -18.21 9.57
C TYR A 221 2.05 -18.42 11.08
N ARG A 222 3.17 -18.37 11.82
CA ARG A 222 3.15 -18.44 13.29
C ARG A 222 2.48 -17.22 13.90
N ASP A 223 2.78 -16.04 13.38
CA ASP A 223 2.22 -14.78 13.87
C ASP A 223 0.73 -14.67 13.55
N LEU A 224 0.31 -15.04 12.33
CA LEU A 224 -1.12 -15.10 11.98
C LEU A 224 -1.89 -16.09 12.85
N GLU A 225 -1.31 -17.26 13.13
CA GLU A 225 -1.94 -18.22 14.04
C GLU A 225 -2.06 -17.67 15.46
N LYS A 226 -1.02 -16.99 15.95
CA LYS A 226 -1.03 -16.33 17.25
C LYS A 226 -2.10 -15.24 17.29
N TRP A 227 -2.11 -14.30 16.36
CA TRP A 227 -3.06 -13.19 16.34
C TRP A 227 -4.50 -13.66 16.19
N ARG A 228 -4.76 -14.70 15.38
CA ARG A 228 -6.09 -15.32 15.30
C ARG A 228 -6.59 -15.87 16.64
N ARG A 229 -5.69 -16.35 17.51
CA ARG A 229 -6.05 -16.86 18.85
C ARG A 229 -6.25 -15.74 19.88
N GLU A 230 -5.68 -14.56 19.63
CA GLU A 230 -5.74 -13.39 20.52
C GLU A 230 -6.88 -12.42 20.16
N ALA A 231 -7.45 -12.54 18.96
CA ALA A 231 -8.60 -11.78 18.47
C ALA A 231 -9.94 -12.32 19.03
#